data_AF-A0A7K2HUE5-F1
#
_entry.id   AF-A0A7K2HUE5-F1
#
_cell.length_a   1.000
_cell.length_b   1.000
_cell.length_c   1.000
_cell.angle_alpha   90.00
_cell.angle_beta   90.00
_cell.angle_gamma   90.00
#
_symmetry.space_group_name_H-M   'P 1'
#
loop_
_entity.id
_entity.type
_entity.pdbx_description
1 polymer ?
#
loop_
_entity_poly.entity_id
_entity_poly.type
_entity_poly.pdbx_seq_one_letter_code
_entity_poly.pdbx_strand_id
1 'polypeptide(L)'
;MAEQRPTIPCGRYDWERMIREERMDRSTKLVALVFASFANVKGEGIFPGNDQLAYAACMSLATLKRNRDALVRTGWLTKVKHGNRHRGLSDEWRLSMPDLLEHREDWASA
;
A
#
# COMPACT_ATOMS: atom_id res chain seq x y z
N MET A 1 -0.05 11.58 -14.01
CA MET A 1 0.20 11.19 -12.61
C MET A 1 -1.16 11.13 -11.95
N ALA A 2 -1.58 9.97 -11.42
CA ALA A 2 -2.82 9.91 -10.67
C ALA A 2 -2.62 10.70 -9.37
N GLU A 3 -3.49 11.67 -9.10
CA GLU A 3 -3.57 12.39 -7.83
C GLU A 3 -3.65 11.35 -6.70
N GLN A 4 -2.70 11.39 -5.78
CA GLN A 4 -2.70 10.47 -4.65
C GLN A 4 -3.73 10.99 -3.64
N ARG A 5 -4.72 10.17 -3.28
CA ARG A 5 -5.74 10.55 -2.29
C ARG A 5 -5.08 11.01 -0.98
N PRO A 6 -5.70 11.94 -0.23
CA PRO A 6 -5.29 12.18 1.15
C PRO A 6 -5.35 10.87 1.94
N THR A 7 -4.31 10.63 2.75
CA THR A 7 -4.19 9.39 3.53
C THR A 7 -3.77 9.67 4.97
N ILE A 8 -4.22 8.80 5.87
CA ILE A 8 -3.92 8.89 7.30
C ILE A 8 -2.89 7.80 7.65
N PRO A 9 -1.75 8.14 8.30
CA PRO A 9 -0.83 7.14 8.84
C PRO A 9 -1.52 6.24 9.87
N CYS A 10 -1.21 4.95 9.88
CA CYS A 10 -1.84 4.01 10.80
C CYS A 10 -0.89 2.88 11.23
N GLY A 11 -1.16 2.32 12.41
CA GLY A 11 -0.42 1.18 12.92
C GLY A 11 -0.67 -0.09 12.10
N ARG A 12 0.32 -0.98 12.06
CA ARG A 12 0.27 -2.20 11.25
C ARG A 12 -0.94 -3.09 11.55
N TYR A 13 -1.27 -3.28 12.83
CA TYR A 13 -2.34 -4.21 13.23
C TYR A 13 -3.73 -3.68 12.86
N ASP A 14 -3.98 -2.39 13.06
CA ASP A 14 -5.23 -1.75 12.65
C ASP A 14 -5.37 -1.78 11.14
N TRP A 15 -4.27 -1.50 10.42
CA TRP A 15 -4.25 -1.57 8.97
C TRP A 15 -4.55 -2.98 8.44
N GLU A 16 -3.89 -4.02 8.98
CA GLU A 16 -4.14 -5.42 8.60
C GLU A 16 -5.61 -5.81 8.84
N ARG A 17 -6.23 -5.32 9.93
CA ARG A 17 -7.65 -5.53 10.20
C ARG A 17 -8.51 -4.91 9.09
N MET A 18 -8.28 -3.65 8.74
CA MET A 18 -9.05 -2.97 7.71
C MET A 18 -8.88 -3.63 6.34
N ILE A 19 -7.68 -4.04 5.95
CA ILE A 19 -7.43 -4.77 4.69
C ILE A 19 -8.17 -6.12 4.64
N ARG A 20 -8.29 -6.82 5.77
CA ARG A 20 -9.08 -8.06 5.82
C ARG A 20 -10.54 -7.79 5.50
N GLU A 21 -11.11 -6.72 6.05
CA GLU A 21 -12.51 -6.32 5.87
C GLU A 21 -12.79 -5.70 4.49
N GLU A 22 -11.83 -4.97 3.93
CA GLU A 22 -11.95 -4.26 2.65
C GLU A 22 -12.16 -5.19 1.45
N ARG A 23 -12.99 -4.79 0.48
CA ARG A 23 -13.23 -5.58 -0.74
C ARG A 23 -12.19 -5.23 -1.80
N MET A 24 -11.21 -6.11 -1.96
CA MET A 24 -10.14 -5.97 -2.96
C MET A 24 -10.03 -7.22 -3.83
N ASP A 25 -9.46 -7.06 -5.02
CA ASP A 25 -8.98 -8.19 -5.79
C ASP A 25 -7.98 -9.03 -4.98
N ARG A 26 -7.99 -10.35 -5.18
CA ARG A 26 -7.15 -11.31 -4.44
C ARG A 26 -5.67 -10.94 -4.52
N SER A 27 -5.20 -10.54 -5.70
CA SER A 27 -3.79 -10.20 -5.92
C SER A 27 -3.43 -8.90 -5.20
N THR A 28 -4.34 -7.93 -5.19
CA THR A 28 -4.14 -6.65 -4.50
C THR A 28 -4.08 -6.87 -2.99
N LYS A 29 -4.98 -7.69 -2.44
CA LYS A 29 -5.00 -8.04 -1.02
C LYS A 29 -3.75 -8.81 -0.59
N LEU A 30 -3.25 -9.72 -1.43
CA LEU A 30 -1.98 -10.40 -1.16
C LEU A 30 -0.82 -9.39 -1.10
N VAL A 31 -0.69 -8.51 -2.09
CA VAL A 31 0.36 -7.48 -2.11
C VAL A 31 0.28 -6.60 -0.86
N ALA A 32 -0.94 -6.20 -0.47
CA ALA A 32 -1.17 -5.42 0.75
C ALA A 32 -0.56 -6.10 1.99
N LEU A 33 -0.88 -7.37 2.21
CA LEU A 33 -0.38 -8.13 3.38
C LEU A 33 1.13 -8.40 3.30
N VAL A 34 1.68 -8.58 2.09
CA VAL A 34 3.14 -8.68 1.91
C VAL A 34 3.81 -7.37 2.32
N PHE A 35 3.29 -6.21 1.93
CA PHE A 35 3.82 -4.92 2.40
C PHE A 35 3.77 -4.79 3.93
N ALA A 36 2.66 -5.17 4.56
CA ALA A 36 2.53 -5.14 6.01
C ALA A 36 3.56 -6.04 6.72
N SER A 37 3.95 -7.16 6.11
CA SER A 37 4.96 -8.05 6.70
C SER A 37 6.34 -7.40 6.89
N PHE A 38 6.68 -6.43 6.05
CA PHE A 38 7.92 -5.63 6.15
C PHE A 38 7.80 -4.41 7.06
N ALA A 39 6.58 -4.05 7.47
CA ALA A 39 6.34 -2.87 8.28
C ALA A 39 6.64 -3.11 9.76
N ASN A 40 7.12 -2.06 10.43
CA ASN A 40 7.17 -2.03 11.89
C ASN A 40 5.77 -1.83 12.50
N VAL A 41 5.66 -1.83 13.83
CA VAL A 41 4.37 -1.70 14.55
C VAL A 41 3.62 -0.41 14.18
N LYS A 42 4.34 0.67 13.87
CA LYS A 42 3.78 1.97 13.46
C LYS A 42 3.37 2.02 11.98
N GLY A 43 3.53 0.93 11.23
CA GLY A 43 3.23 0.88 9.79
C GLY A 43 4.31 1.51 8.90
N GLU A 44 5.51 1.73 9.42
CA GLU A 44 6.61 2.41 8.73
C GLU A 44 7.79 1.48 8.45
N GLY A 45 8.85 2.03 7.85
CA GLY A 45 10.11 1.32 7.66
C GLY A 45 10.03 0.24 6.59
N ILE A 46 9.24 0.45 5.54
CA ILE A 46 9.07 -0.53 4.47
C ILE A 46 10.00 -0.16 3.31
N PHE A 47 11.12 -0.88 3.19
CA PHE A 47 12.15 -0.65 2.16
C PHE A 47 12.54 -1.89 1.30
N PRO A 48 11.69 -2.92 1.12
CA PRO A 48 12.05 -4.04 0.26
C PRO A 48 12.17 -3.59 -1.21
N GLY A 49 13.15 -4.15 -1.91
CA GLY A 49 13.27 -3.97 -3.36
C GLY A 49 12.08 -4.59 -4.09
N ASN A 50 11.80 -4.13 -5.32
CA ASN A 50 10.65 -4.66 -6.07
C ASN A 50 10.77 -6.17 -6.34
N ASP A 51 11.98 -6.69 -6.54
CA ASP A 51 12.19 -8.12 -6.79
C ASP A 51 11.92 -8.96 -5.54
N GLN A 52 12.32 -8.47 -4.37
CA GLN A 52 12.00 -9.10 -3.08
C GLN A 52 10.49 -9.12 -2.82
N LEU A 53 9.80 -8.01 -3.10
CA LEU A 53 8.34 -7.94 -3.02
C LEU A 53 7.66 -8.89 -4.00
N ALA A 54 8.16 -8.97 -5.24
CA ALA A 54 7.60 -9.83 -6.28
C ALA A 54 7.77 -11.31 -5.91
N TYR A 55 8.93 -11.67 -5.38
CA TYR A 55 9.22 -13.00 -4.84
C TYR A 55 8.29 -13.34 -3.67
N ALA A 56 8.19 -12.46 -2.66
CA ALA A 56 7.34 -12.68 -1.49
C ALA A 56 5.85 -12.78 -1.85
N ALA A 57 5.41 -12.07 -2.88
CA ALA A 57 4.04 -12.09 -3.37
C ALA A 57 3.79 -13.17 -4.45
N CYS A 58 4.79 -14.00 -4.77
CA CYS A 58 4.71 -15.07 -5.77
C CYS A 58 4.16 -14.59 -7.13
N MET A 59 4.61 -13.43 -7.61
CA MET A 59 4.10 -12.85 -8.85
C MET A 59 5.18 -12.16 -9.69
N SER A 60 4.87 -11.89 -10.95
CA SER A 60 5.77 -11.12 -11.82
C SER A 60 5.94 -9.67 -11.32
N LEU A 61 7.07 -9.06 -11.64
CA LEU A 61 7.33 -7.66 -11.33
C LEU A 61 6.27 -6.70 -11.90
N ALA A 62 5.75 -6.99 -13.10
CA ALA A 62 4.70 -6.20 -13.73
C ALA A 62 3.38 -6.29 -12.95
N THR A 63 3.01 -7.50 -12.52
CA THR A 63 1.82 -7.75 -11.70
C THR A 63 1.93 -7.08 -10.34
N LEU A 64 3.09 -7.18 -9.69
CA LEU A 64 3.36 -6.50 -8.43
C LEU A 64 3.16 -5.00 -8.56
N LYS A 65 3.83 -4.36 -9.53
CA LYS A 65 3.75 -2.91 -9.73
C LYS A 65 2.31 -2.46 -9.96
N ARG A 66 1.54 -3.18 -10.78
CA ARG A 66 0.12 -2.87 -11.04
C ARG A 66 -0.72 -2.90 -9.75
N ASN A 67 -0.56 -3.94 -8.93
CA ASN A 67 -1.32 -4.09 -7.69
C ASN A 67 -0.89 -3.07 -6.63
N ARG A 68 0.42 -2.79 -6.52
CA ARG A 68 0.94 -1.73 -5.66
C ARG A 68 0.40 -0.36 -6.07
N ASP A 69 0.41 -0.05 -7.36
CA ASP A 69 -0.11 1.22 -7.87
C ASP A 69 -1.62 1.35 -7.63
N ALA A 70 -2.36 0.22 -7.56
CA ALA A 70 -3.74 0.22 -7.11
C ALA A 70 -3.86 0.60 -5.63
N LEU A 71 -3.05 0.01 -4.74
CA LEU A 71 -3.03 0.37 -3.31
C LEU A 71 -2.67 1.84 -3.07
N VAL A 72 -1.73 2.38 -3.84
CA VAL A 72 -1.35 3.79 -3.78
C VAL A 72 -2.51 4.68 -4.21
N ARG A 73 -3.14 4.35 -5.34
CA ARG A 73 -4.29 5.11 -5.85
C ARG A 73 -5.48 5.09 -4.90
N THR A 74 -5.71 3.98 -4.19
CA THR A 74 -6.81 3.83 -3.23
C THR A 74 -6.45 4.28 -1.81
N GLY A 75 -5.24 4.78 -1.58
CA GLY A 75 -4.82 5.35 -0.30
C GLY A 75 -4.40 4.35 0.77
N TRP A 76 -4.29 3.06 0.44
CA TRP A 76 -3.85 2.01 1.37
C TRP A 76 -2.33 1.94 1.55
N LEU A 77 -1.57 2.56 0.64
CA LEU A 77 -0.12 2.60 0.70
C LEU A 77 0.39 3.97 0.27
N THR A 78 1.35 4.53 1.01
CA THR A 78 1.96 5.81 0.68
C THR A 78 3.45 5.66 0.47
N LYS A 79 3.95 6.20 -0.65
CA LYS A 79 5.38 6.35 -0.90
C LYS A 79 5.90 7.53 -0.09
N VAL A 80 6.78 7.26 0.86
CA VAL A 80 7.38 8.30 1.72
C VAL A 80 8.58 8.92 1.02
N LYS A 81 9.40 8.10 0.37
CA LYS A 81 10.63 8.56 -0.28
C LYS A 81 10.90 7.76 -1.54
N HIS A 82 11.32 8.47 -2.58
CA HIS A 82 11.87 7.85 -3.78
C HIS A 82 13.28 7.32 -3.51
N GLY A 83 13.48 6.05 -3.84
CA GLY A 83 14.78 5.42 -3.83
C GLY A 83 15.67 5.93 -4.97
N ASN A 84 16.97 5.89 -4.75
CA ASN A 84 17.97 6.13 -5.79
C ASN A 84 18.50 4.80 -6.32
N ARG A 85 17.97 4.37 -7.47
CA ARG A 85 18.36 3.12 -8.14
C ARG A 85 19.85 3.05 -8.49
N HIS A 86 20.45 4.19 -8.86
CA HIS A 86 21.88 4.25 -9.21
C HIS A 86 22.78 4.04 -7.98
N ARG A 87 22.24 4.28 -6.79
CA ARG A 87 22.92 4.05 -5.50
C ARG A 87 22.41 2.81 -4.77
N GLY A 88 21.62 1.95 -5.43
CA GLY A 88 21.06 0.75 -4.83
C GLY A 88 20.02 0.99 -3.72
N LEU A 89 19.42 2.18 -3.66
CA LEU A 89 18.43 2.53 -2.64
C LEU A 89 17.01 2.21 -3.12
N SER A 90 16.26 1.46 -2.31
CA SER A 90 14.84 1.16 -2.52
C SER A 90 13.94 2.36 -2.25
N ASP A 91 12.74 2.33 -2.83
CA ASP A 91 11.66 3.24 -2.42
C ASP A 91 11.27 2.93 -0.96
N GLU A 92 10.97 3.98 -0.21
CA GLU A 92 10.45 3.87 1.15
C GLU A 92 8.93 4.02 1.14
N TRP A 93 8.25 3.11 1.82
CA TRP A 93 6.80 3.04 1.90
C TRP A 93 6.31 3.08 3.35
N ARG A 94 5.05 3.46 3.50
CA ARG A 94 4.31 3.45 4.75
C ARG A 94 2.90 2.93 4.51
N LEU A 95 2.37 2.17 5.47
CA LEU A 95 0.96 1.77 5.52
C LEU A 95 0.09 2.98 5.82
N SER A 96 -0.98 3.14 5.07
CA SER A 96 -1.89 4.27 5.22
C SER A 96 -3.34 3.84 5.06
N MET A 97 -4.25 4.63 5.57
CA MET A 97 -5.68 4.47 5.31
C MET A 97 -6.13 5.59 4.36
N PRO A 98 -7.04 5.32 3.41
CA PRO A 98 -7.72 6.39 2.70
C PRO A 98 -8.41 7.31 3.72
N ASP A 99 -8.30 8.62 3.54
CA ASP A 99 -9.09 9.55 4.33
C ASP A 99 -10.56 9.42 3.93
N LEU A 100 -11.36 8.81 4.82
CA LEU A 100 -12.78 8.53 4.58
C LEU A 100 -13.67 9.76 4.78
N LEU A 101 -13.12 10.88 5.26
CA LEU A 101 -13.89 12.12 5.47
C LEU A 101 -14.40 12.72 4.15
N GLU A 102 -13.82 12.34 3.01
CA GLU A 102 -14.24 12.82 1.68
C GLU A 102 -15.46 12.08 1.10
N HIS A 103 -15.87 10.91 1.65
CA HIS A 103 -16.87 10.05 1.01
C HIS A 103 -18.12 9.72 1.82
N ARG A 104 -18.29 10.25 3.04
CA ARG A 104 -19.55 10.06 3.77
C ARG A 104 -20.77 10.64 3.03
N GLU A 105 -20.54 11.55 2.06
CA GLU A 105 -21.58 12.20 1.26
C GLU A 105 -22.03 11.36 0.06
N ASP A 106 -21.23 10.43 -0.45
CA ASP A 106 -21.55 9.67 -1.67
C ASP A 106 -22.41 8.42 -1.44
N TRP A 107 -22.50 7.92 -0.20
CA TRP A 107 -23.29 6.72 0.13
C TRP A 107 -24.68 7.02 0.67
N ALA A 108 -25.00 8.30 0.89
CA ALA A 108 -26.31 8.75 1.40
C ALA A 108 -27.29 9.18 0.30
N SER A 109 -26.96 8.95 -0.99
CA SER A 109 -27.78 9.35 -2.13
C SER A 109 -28.04 8.24 -3.15
N ALA A 110 -27.97 6.97 -2.73
CA ALA A 110 -28.42 5.82 -3.50
C ALA A 110 -29.36 4.96 -2.63
#